data_AF-A0A521XG39-F1
#
_entry.id   AF-A0A521XG39-F1
#
_cell.length_a   1.000
_cell.length_b   1.000
_cell.length_c   1.000
_cell.angle_alpha   90.00
_cell.angle_beta   90.00
_cell.angle_gamma   90.00
#
_symmetry.space_group_name_H-M   'P 1'
#
loop_
_entity.id
_entity.type
_entity.pdbx_description
1 polymer ?
#
loop_
_entity_poly.entity_id
_entity_poly.type
_entity_poly.pdbx_seq_one_letter_code
_entity_poly.pdbx_strand_id
1 'polypeptide(L)'
;WALFGIFAGIGLQNKHSMVFFGFALVVGLVLTVQRKQFASKWFWIGGVLAGILFLPNVLWQMTHEWATLKFMQNAQQWKNAPMSPMEFISAQVLFQHPVTFPLWAAGVLAFFFHASLRKYRFFGFAFLVLLILFIVQRGKPYYLSPVYPLVLSAGAIAFEQFINRRHWEWLSHTYVALLIIGGLALLPAFMPVLPVETYIRYAETMGLQPPKMERHGDTALPQVFADRFGWKEMVAEVAKAYNSLTPEEKEVTAIYAQNYGEAGAVDFFGIEYGLPKAISGHNSYWHWGLRGYSGEIVIIIGGEAEDHAQTYESVERFAIHQHQYAMPYETDLSIFICKKPKVPLTNLWVRVKHYI
;
A
#
# COMPACT_ATOMS: atom_id res chain seq x y z
N TRP A 1 -2.96 28.86 4.87
CA TRP A 1 -3.10 27.96 6.02
C TRP A 1 -4.47 27.31 6.14
N ALA A 2 -5.59 28.03 6.07
CA ALA A 2 -6.93 27.40 6.12
C ALA A 2 -7.13 26.31 5.05
N LEU A 3 -6.88 26.63 3.77
CA LEU A 3 -6.94 25.63 2.68
C LEU A 3 -5.98 24.45 2.90
N PHE A 4 -4.75 24.73 3.34
CA PHE A 4 -3.78 23.69 3.69
C PHE A 4 -4.33 22.77 4.79
N GLY A 5 -4.97 23.32 5.82
CA GLY A 5 -5.63 22.57 6.89
C GLY A 5 -6.75 21.67 6.38
N ILE A 6 -7.60 22.18 5.48
CA ILE A 6 -8.66 21.39 4.84
C ILE A 6 -8.07 20.19 4.10
N PHE A 7 -7.10 20.44 3.21
CA PHE A 7 -6.46 19.36 2.44
C PHE A 7 -5.65 18.40 3.32
N ALA A 8 -5.01 18.89 4.39
CA ALA A 8 -4.33 18.04 5.36
C ALA A 8 -5.31 17.15 6.12
N GLY A 9 -6.46 17.69 6.54
CA GLY A 9 -7.53 16.92 7.18
C GLY A 9 -8.11 15.84 6.28
N ILE A 10 -8.41 16.17 5.02
CA ILE A 10 -8.84 15.19 4.00
C ILE A 10 -7.73 14.15 3.75
N GLY A 11 -6.48 14.60 3.66
CA GLY A 11 -5.31 13.74 3.50
C GLY A 11 -5.17 12.75 4.64
N LEU A 12 -5.39 13.19 5.88
CA LEU A 12 -5.38 12.35 7.08
C LEU A 12 -6.51 11.31 7.10
N GLN A 13 -7.68 11.65 6.54
CA GLN A 13 -8.78 10.70 6.36
C GLN A 13 -8.45 9.62 5.32
N ASN A 14 -7.64 9.94 4.31
CA ASN A 14 -7.20 8.99 3.30
C ASN A 14 -6.01 8.13 3.79
N LYS A 15 -4.97 8.77 4.33
CA LYS A 15 -3.75 8.11 4.81
C LYS A 15 -3.18 8.80 6.04
N HIS A 16 -2.96 8.02 7.11
CA HIS A 16 -2.29 8.49 8.34
C HIS A 16 -0.85 8.98 8.10
N SER A 17 -0.21 8.62 6.98
CA SER A 17 1.12 9.13 6.65
C SER A 17 1.18 10.65 6.50
N MET A 18 0.04 11.32 6.29
CA MET A 18 -0.06 12.78 6.29
C MET A 18 0.34 13.39 7.65
N VAL A 19 0.22 12.64 8.76
CA VAL A 19 0.74 13.07 10.08
C VAL A 19 2.24 13.31 10.02
N PHE A 20 3.01 12.41 9.39
CA PHE A 20 4.46 12.54 9.27
C PHE A 20 4.85 13.76 8.45
N PHE A 21 4.12 14.03 7.36
CA PHE A 21 4.34 15.23 6.55
C PHE A 21 4.03 16.52 7.34
N GLY A 22 2.90 16.55 8.04
CA GLY A 22 2.53 17.68 8.90
C GLY A 22 3.57 17.94 10.00
N PHE A 23 4.03 16.88 10.67
CA PHE A 23 5.09 16.95 11.67
C PHE A 23 6.39 17.49 11.08
N ALA A 24 6.86 16.91 9.96
CA ALA A 24 8.10 17.33 9.31
C ALA A 24 8.04 18.79 8.83
N LEU A 25 6.89 19.24 8.34
CA LEU A 25 6.66 20.63 7.97
C LEU A 25 6.77 21.55 9.18
N VAL A 26 6.13 21.21 10.30
CA VAL A 26 6.21 21.98 11.55
C VAL A 26 7.65 22.06 12.05
N VAL A 27 8.39 20.94 12.07
CA VAL A 27 9.82 20.93 12.42
C VAL A 27 10.61 21.87 11.52
N GLY A 28 10.40 21.80 10.20
CA GLY A 28 11.06 22.70 9.26
C GLY A 28 10.74 24.18 9.50
N LEU A 29 9.50 24.51 9.86
CA LEU A 29 9.11 25.89 10.20
C LEU A 29 9.82 26.36 11.47
N VAL A 30 9.86 25.54 12.52
CA VAL A 30 10.53 25.83 13.80
C VAL A 30 12.03 26.11 13.58
N LEU A 31 12.70 25.27 12.79
CA LEU A 31 14.15 25.36 12.55
C LEU A 31 14.57 26.53 11.64
N THR A 32 13.61 27.30 11.11
CA THR A 32 13.91 28.39 10.17
C THR A 32 13.30 29.73 10.61
N VAL A 33 13.58 30.79 9.86
CA VAL A 33 12.93 32.09 10.04
C VAL A 33 11.41 32.04 9.82
N GLN A 34 10.90 30.96 9.24
CA GLN A 34 9.46 30.75 9.03
C GLN A 34 8.71 30.35 10.31
N ARG A 35 9.37 30.21 11.46
CA ARG A 35 8.69 30.13 12.77
C ARG A 35 7.73 31.31 13.01
N LYS A 36 7.94 32.45 12.35
CA LYS A 36 6.99 33.57 12.35
C LYS A 36 5.56 33.20 11.89
N GLN A 37 5.40 32.10 11.14
CA GLN A 37 4.08 31.61 10.73
C GLN A 37 3.21 31.24 11.94
N PHE A 38 3.80 30.82 13.08
CA PHE A 38 3.07 30.52 14.31
C PHE A 38 2.40 31.75 14.94
N ALA A 39 2.88 32.97 14.64
CA ALA A 39 2.23 34.21 15.08
C ALA A 39 0.97 34.54 14.27
N SER A 40 0.77 33.90 13.11
CA SER A 40 -0.42 34.10 12.29
C SER A 40 -1.57 33.24 12.81
N LYS A 41 -2.71 33.87 13.15
CA LYS A 41 -3.95 33.16 13.52
C LYS A 41 -4.36 32.13 12.47
N TRP A 42 -4.04 32.38 11.19
CA TRP A 42 -4.38 31.48 10.10
C TRP A 42 -3.67 30.13 10.19
N PHE A 43 -2.46 30.07 10.75
CA PHE A 43 -1.75 28.80 11.00
C PHE A 43 -2.60 27.90 11.91
N TRP A 44 -3.05 28.45 13.03
CA TRP A 44 -3.89 27.75 14.01
C TRP A 44 -5.26 27.41 13.45
N ILE A 45 -5.89 28.31 12.70
CA ILE A 45 -7.16 28.01 11.98
C ILE A 45 -6.96 26.80 11.05
N GLY A 46 -5.85 26.73 10.32
CA GLY A 46 -5.51 25.57 9.48
C GLY A 46 -5.37 24.29 10.30
N GLY A 47 -4.65 24.33 11.43
CA GLY A 47 -4.48 23.19 12.33
C GLY A 47 -5.80 22.70 12.92
N VAL A 48 -6.66 23.61 13.36
CA VAL A 48 -8.00 23.30 13.88
C VAL A 48 -8.88 22.67 12.79
N LEU A 49 -8.89 23.23 11.57
CA LEU A 49 -9.64 22.64 10.46
C LEU A 49 -9.17 21.22 10.12
N ALA A 50 -7.85 20.99 10.08
CA ALA A 50 -7.30 19.66 9.88
C ALA A 50 -7.73 18.69 10.99
N GLY A 51 -7.65 19.14 12.25
CA GLY A 51 -8.04 18.37 13.43
C GLY A 51 -9.52 18.00 13.43
N ILE A 52 -10.42 18.95 13.12
CA ILE A 52 -11.87 18.70 13.03
C ILE A 52 -12.16 17.67 11.94
N LEU A 53 -11.55 17.81 10.77
CA LEU A 53 -11.75 16.86 9.66
C LEU A 53 -11.18 15.47 9.96
N PHE A 54 -10.10 15.38 10.75
CA PHE A 54 -9.49 14.12 11.14
C PHE A 54 -10.17 13.47 12.36
N LEU A 55 -10.90 14.24 13.17
CA LEU A 55 -11.52 13.79 14.41
C LEU A 55 -12.37 12.50 14.26
N PRO A 56 -13.23 12.35 13.23
CA PRO A 56 -13.99 11.11 13.05
C PRO A 56 -13.11 9.87 12.93
N ASN A 57 -11.93 9.99 12.31
CA ASN A 57 -10.97 8.89 12.20
C ASN A 57 -10.40 8.52 13.57
N VAL A 58 -10.00 9.53 14.36
CA VAL A 58 -9.44 9.32 15.70
C VAL A 58 -10.45 8.65 16.60
N LEU A 59 -11.70 9.11 16.59
CA LEU A 59 -12.79 8.50 17.37
C LEU A 59 -13.01 7.05 16.96
N TRP A 60 -13.01 6.75 15.64
CA TRP A 60 -13.10 5.39 15.15
C TRP A 60 -11.93 4.52 15.63
N GLN A 61 -10.69 5.01 15.58
CA GLN A 61 -9.53 4.27 16.09
C GLN A 61 -9.67 3.97 17.59
N MET A 62 -10.10 4.94 18.38
CA MET A 62 -10.30 4.77 19.83
C MET A 62 -11.32 3.67 20.14
N THR A 63 -12.43 3.61 19.40
CA THR A 63 -13.46 2.58 19.61
C THR A 63 -13.11 1.22 19.01
N HIS A 64 -12.03 1.13 18.22
CA HIS A 64 -11.57 -0.11 17.57
C HIS A 64 -10.15 -0.49 17.99
N GLU A 65 -9.80 -0.24 19.26
CA GLU A 65 -8.54 -0.66 19.89
C GLU A 65 -7.27 -0.20 19.13
N TRP A 66 -7.33 0.96 18.47
CA TRP A 66 -6.25 1.48 17.63
C TRP A 66 -5.82 0.49 16.53
N ALA A 67 -6.80 -0.07 15.81
CA ALA A 67 -6.61 -1.04 14.73
C ALA A 67 -5.44 -0.71 13.79
N THR A 68 -5.27 0.55 13.39
CA THR A 68 -4.16 0.95 12.50
C THR A 68 -2.79 0.81 13.18
N LEU A 69 -2.67 1.12 14.48
CA LEU A 69 -1.41 0.94 15.20
C LEU A 69 -1.05 -0.54 15.31
N LYS A 70 -2.04 -1.40 15.61
CA LYS A 70 -1.85 -2.86 15.64
C LYS A 70 -1.45 -3.41 14.27
N PHE A 71 -2.11 -2.95 13.20
CA PHE A 71 -1.73 -3.27 11.83
C PHE A 71 -0.30 -2.84 11.51
N MET A 72 0.10 -1.61 11.87
CA MET A 72 1.45 -1.12 11.61
C MET A 72 2.52 -1.91 12.37
N GLN A 73 2.26 -2.28 13.63
CA GLN A 73 3.13 -3.12 14.43
C GLN A 73 3.31 -4.50 13.78
N ASN A 74 2.20 -5.16 13.41
CA ASN A 74 2.25 -6.48 12.76
C ASN A 74 2.92 -6.40 11.37
N ALA A 75 2.66 -5.34 10.61
CA ALA A 75 3.29 -5.12 9.32
C ALA A 75 4.82 -4.99 9.45
N GLN A 76 5.31 -4.25 10.44
CA GLN A 76 6.76 -4.14 10.70
C GLN A 76 7.36 -5.45 11.20
N GLN A 77 6.63 -6.19 12.04
CA GLN A 77 7.13 -7.41 12.68
C GLN A 77 7.13 -8.61 11.76
N TRP A 78 6.13 -8.76 10.88
CA TRP A 78 5.88 -10.02 10.15
C TRP A 78 5.92 -9.85 8.64
N LYS A 79 5.50 -8.69 8.09
CA LYS A 79 5.32 -8.49 6.65
C LYS A 79 6.47 -7.77 5.96
N ASN A 80 6.88 -6.60 6.44
CA ASN A 80 7.88 -5.76 5.77
C ASN A 80 9.26 -6.41 5.86
N ALA A 81 9.96 -6.44 4.73
CA ALA A 81 11.36 -6.84 4.68
C ALA A 81 12.24 -5.77 5.36
N PRO A 82 13.21 -6.15 6.20
CA PRO A 82 14.16 -5.18 6.74
C PRO A 82 14.98 -4.57 5.60
N MET A 83 15.21 -3.27 5.68
CA MET A 83 16.00 -2.51 4.70
C MET A 83 17.00 -1.65 5.46
N SER A 84 18.27 -1.72 5.08
CA SER A 84 19.30 -0.83 5.61
C SER A 84 19.06 0.61 5.14
N PRO A 85 19.60 1.63 5.85
CA PRO A 85 19.50 3.02 5.41
C PRO A 85 20.00 3.25 3.99
N MET A 86 21.07 2.55 3.59
CA MET A 86 21.63 2.68 2.24
C MET A 86 20.73 2.05 1.18
N GLU A 87 20.16 0.88 1.43
CA GLU A 87 19.17 0.27 0.53
C GLU A 87 17.93 1.16 0.40
N PHE A 88 17.49 1.82 1.48
CA PHE A 88 16.38 2.77 1.44
C PHE A 88 16.67 3.97 0.54
N ILE A 89 17.87 4.56 0.66
CA ILE A 89 18.31 5.69 -0.18
C ILE A 89 18.44 5.25 -1.64
N SER A 90 19.03 4.09 -1.91
CA SER A 90 19.12 3.51 -3.26
C SER A 90 17.74 3.25 -3.85
N ALA A 91 16.79 2.76 -3.06
CA ALA A 91 15.41 2.59 -3.47
C ALA A 91 14.76 3.94 -3.81
N GLN A 92 15.08 5.04 -3.12
CA GLN A 92 14.59 6.36 -3.52
C GLN A 92 15.05 6.75 -4.94
N VAL A 93 16.31 6.48 -5.29
CA VAL A 93 16.82 6.76 -6.65
C VAL A 93 16.02 5.97 -7.69
N LEU A 94 15.76 4.69 -7.42
CA LEU A 94 15.03 3.82 -8.33
C LEU A 94 13.55 4.23 -8.47
N PHE A 95 12.84 4.41 -7.35
CA PHE A 95 11.40 4.70 -7.32
C PHE A 95 11.07 6.09 -7.87
N GLN A 96 11.99 7.05 -7.79
CA GLN A 96 11.80 8.40 -8.34
C GLN A 96 12.32 8.54 -9.77
N HIS A 97 12.69 7.43 -10.43
CA HIS A 97 13.43 7.39 -11.68
C HIS A 97 14.89 7.88 -11.53
N PRO A 98 15.91 7.03 -11.80
CA PRO A 98 17.32 7.38 -11.58
C PRO A 98 17.81 8.66 -12.26
N VAL A 99 17.25 9.00 -13.44
CA VAL A 99 17.63 10.22 -14.16
C VAL A 99 17.23 11.48 -13.39
N THR A 100 16.21 11.42 -12.51
CA THR A 100 15.83 12.55 -11.66
C THR A 100 16.79 12.77 -10.48
N PHE A 101 17.71 11.84 -10.20
CA PHE A 101 18.62 11.91 -9.06
C PHE A 101 19.43 13.20 -8.98
N PRO A 102 20.14 13.62 -10.04
CA PRO A 102 20.87 14.89 -10.02
C PRO A 102 19.95 16.08 -9.71
N LEU A 103 18.71 16.06 -10.22
CA LEU A 103 17.76 17.14 -10.03
C LEU A 103 17.25 17.21 -8.60
N TRP A 104 16.78 16.10 -8.03
CA TRP A 104 16.29 16.15 -6.64
C TRP A 104 17.43 16.33 -5.64
N ALA A 105 18.62 15.78 -5.88
CA ALA A 105 19.79 16.05 -5.04
C ALA A 105 20.15 17.54 -5.08
N ALA A 106 20.18 18.15 -6.27
CA ALA A 106 20.35 19.59 -6.43
C ALA A 106 19.24 20.37 -5.71
N GLY A 107 17.99 19.88 -5.72
CA GLY A 107 16.86 20.50 -5.04
C GLY A 107 17.00 20.53 -3.52
N VAL A 108 17.42 19.42 -2.90
CA VAL A 108 17.71 19.37 -1.46
C VAL A 108 18.80 20.39 -1.12
N LEU A 109 19.92 20.37 -1.86
CA LEU A 109 21.01 21.32 -1.67
C LEU A 109 20.56 22.77 -1.88
N ALA A 110 19.73 23.02 -2.89
CA ALA A 110 19.27 24.35 -3.24
C ALA A 110 18.39 24.95 -2.14
N PHE A 111 17.59 24.15 -1.43
CA PHE A 111 16.87 24.66 -0.26
C PHE A 111 17.82 25.30 0.77
N PHE A 112 18.99 24.71 1.02
CA PHE A 112 19.92 25.20 2.03
C PHE A 112 20.85 26.31 1.52
N PHE A 113 21.37 26.16 0.30
CA PHE A 113 22.48 26.97 -0.20
C PHE A 113 22.08 27.99 -1.27
N HIS A 114 20.96 27.77 -1.98
CA HIS A 114 20.57 28.67 -3.06
C HIS A 114 19.90 29.94 -2.54
N ALA A 115 20.42 31.11 -2.93
CA ALA A 115 20.00 32.40 -2.39
C ALA A 115 18.50 32.69 -2.57
N SER A 116 17.93 32.37 -3.75
CA SER A 116 16.51 32.59 -4.04
C SER A 116 15.57 31.66 -3.26
N LEU A 117 16.07 30.51 -2.79
CA LEU A 117 15.28 29.50 -2.08
C LEU A 117 15.45 29.56 -0.56
N ARG A 118 16.21 30.53 -0.05
CA ARG A 118 16.44 30.72 1.39
C ARG A 118 15.13 30.79 2.21
N LYS A 119 14.07 31.39 1.65
CA LYS A 119 12.74 31.46 2.27
C LYS A 119 12.02 30.11 2.37
N TYR A 120 12.44 29.12 1.58
CA TYR A 120 11.87 27.78 1.48
C TYR A 120 12.72 26.68 2.15
N ARG A 121 13.76 27.06 2.91
CA ARG A 121 14.63 26.14 3.70
C ARG A 121 13.86 25.12 4.53
N PHE A 122 12.68 25.48 5.02
CA PHE A 122 11.85 24.61 5.82
C PHE A 122 11.39 23.35 5.06
N PHE A 123 11.26 23.39 3.73
CA PHE A 123 10.98 22.20 2.93
C PHE A 123 12.19 21.26 2.84
N GLY A 124 13.41 21.79 2.83
CA GLY A 124 14.63 20.99 2.93
C GLY A 124 14.70 20.22 4.26
N PHE A 125 14.41 20.89 5.37
CA PHE A 125 14.30 20.23 6.67
C PHE A 125 13.16 19.21 6.71
N ALA A 126 11.98 19.54 6.17
CA ALA A 126 10.86 18.60 6.11
C ALA A 126 11.23 17.33 5.32
N PHE A 127 11.93 17.46 4.19
CA PHE A 127 12.45 16.32 3.43
C PHE A 127 13.39 15.44 4.28
N LEU A 128 14.39 16.05 4.94
CA LEU A 128 15.34 15.30 5.77
C LEU A 128 14.64 14.61 6.95
N VAL A 129 13.69 15.28 7.60
CA VAL A 129 12.91 14.69 8.69
C VAL A 129 12.10 13.50 8.19
N LEU A 130 11.40 13.60 7.06
CA LEU A 130 10.65 12.49 6.48
C LEU A 130 11.55 11.32 6.08
N LEU A 131 12.69 11.60 5.45
CA LEU A 131 13.68 10.60 5.08
C LEU A 131 14.16 9.83 6.32
N ILE A 132 14.57 10.55 7.38
CA ILE A 132 15.03 9.96 8.63
C ILE A 132 13.90 9.15 9.30
N LEU A 133 12.69 9.71 9.38
CA LEU A 133 11.54 9.04 10.00
C LEU A 133 11.23 7.71 9.31
N PHE A 134 11.18 7.67 7.97
CA PHE A 134 10.86 6.44 7.26
C PHE A 134 12.01 5.42 7.28
N ILE A 135 13.26 5.85 7.34
CA ILE A 135 14.39 4.94 7.59
C ILE A 135 14.26 4.32 8.98
N VAL A 136 14.08 5.13 10.03
CA VAL A 136 14.00 4.67 11.42
C VAL A 136 12.79 3.76 11.66
N GLN A 137 11.64 4.11 11.07
CA GLN A 137 10.42 3.31 11.18
C GLN A 137 10.37 2.10 10.23
N ARG A 138 11.45 1.83 9.48
CA ARG A 138 11.49 0.74 8.48
C ARG A 138 10.28 0.81 7.53
N GLY A 139 9.95 2.03 7.10
CA GLY A 139 8.86 2.30 6.19
C GLY A 139 9.16 1.77 4.79
N LYS A 140 8.13 1.61 3.97
CA LYS A 140 8.33 1.23 2.57
C LYS A 140 8.92 2.41 1.79
N PRO A 141 9.83 2.18 0.82
CA PRO A 141 10.50 3.26 0.10
C PRO A 141 9.54 4.28 -0.52
N TYR A 142 8.41 3.82 -1.07
CA TYR A 142 7.42 4.69 -1.71
C TYR A 142 6.65 5.60 -0.73
N TYR A 143 6.77 5.43 0.59
CA TYR A 143 6.15 6.34 1.55
C TYR A 143 6.73 7.75 1.49
N LEU A 144 7.98 7.90 1.03
CA LEU A 144 8.62 9.20 0.84
C LEU A 144 8.22 9.86 -0.49
N SER A 145 7.73 9.11 -1.50
CA SER A 145 7.40 9.62 -2.84
C SER A 145 6.61 10.95 -2.87
N PRO A 146 5.59 11.18 -2.02
CA PRO A 146 4.79 12.41 -2.09
C PRO A 146 5.57 13.71 -1.85
N VAL A 147 6.76 13.68 -1.25
CA VAL A 147 7.56 14.90 -1.01
C VAL A 147 8.38 15.33 -2.23
N TYR A 148 8.64 14.42 -3.17
CA TYR A 148 9.55 14.64 -4.28
C TYR A 148 9.15 15.77 -5.23
N PRO A 149 7.86 16.06 -5.51
CA PRO A 149 7.49 17.23 -6.31
C PRO A 149 8.08 18.55 -5.77
N LEU A 150 8.17 18.72 -4.44
CA LEU A 150 8.77 19.91 -3.83
C LEU A 150 10.28 19.99 -4.10
N VAL A 151 10.96 18.86 -3.94
CA VAL A 151 12.41 18.77 -4.08
C VAL A 151 12.81 18.89 -5.56
N LEU A 152 12.11 18.22 -6.47
CA LEU A 152 12.30 18.33 -7.91
C LEU A 152 12.07 19.76 -8.41
N SER A 153 11.05 20.46 -7.89
CA SER A 153 10.81 21.87 -8.23
C SER A 153 11.97 22.77 -7.83
N ALA A 154 12.52 22.59 -6.62
CA ALA A 154 13.70 23.32 -6.17
C ALA A 154 14.95 23.00 -7.03
N GLY A 155 15.09 21.74 -7.42
CA GLY A 155 16.15 21.26 -8.30
C GLY A 155 16.07 21.89 -9.69
N ALA A 156 14.87 21.93 -10.28
CA ALA A 156 14.61 22.56 -11.57
C ALA A 156 14.98 24.04 -11.56
N ILE A 157 14.61 24.79 -10.52
CA ILE A 157 14.98 26.20 -10.39
C ILE A 157 16.51 26.37 -10.33
N ALA A 158 17.20 25.55 -9.55
CA ALA A 158 18.65 25.63 -9.43
C ALA A 158 19.35 25.25 -10.75
N PHE A 159 18.85 24.21 -11.42
CA PHE A 159 19.35 23.72 -12.70
C PHE A 159 19.16 24.76 -13.81
N GLU A 160 17.95 25.31 -13.95
CA GLU A 160 17.63 26.35 -14.95
C GLU A 160 18.51 27.59 -14.78
N GLN A 161 18.66 28.09 -13.55
CA GLN A 161 19.51 29.25 -13.30
C GLN A 161 20.98 28.97 -13.59
N PHE A 162 21.45 27.75 -13.34
CA PHE A 162 22.82 27.34 -13.64
C PHE A 162 23.06 27.29 -15.15
N ILE A 163 22.19 26.62 -15.92
CA ILE A 163 22.37 26.49 -17.37
C ILE A 163 22.21 27.83 -18.09
N ASN A 164 21.29 28.69 -17.66
CA ASN A 164 21.08 30.01 -18.26
C ASN A 164 22.30 30.92 -18.04
N ARG A 165 22.91 30.89 -16.84
CA ARG A 165 24.15 31.63 -16.56
C ARG A 165 25.35 31.16 -17.37
N ARG A 166 25.33 29.92 -17.85
CA ARG A 166 26.40 29.33 -18.66
C ARG A 166 26.08 29.31 -20.16
N HIS A 167 24.92 29.82 -20.56
CA HIS A 167 24.41 29.73 -21.93
C HIS A 167 24.35 28.29 -22.46
N TRP A 168 23.98 27.35 -21.58
CA TRP A 168 23.86 25.90 -21.87
C TRP A 168 22.41 25.44 -21.99
N GLU A 169 21.56 26.26 -22.61
CA GLU A 169 20.11 26.04 -22.71
C GLU A 169 19.76 24.71 -23.42
N TRP A 170 20.64 24.21 -24.29
CA TRP A 170 20.51 22.91 -24.93
C TRP A 170 20.40 21.75 -23.92
N LEU A 171 21.05 21.86 -22.75
CA LEU A 171 20.99 20.84 -21.69
C LEU A 171 19.58 20.64 -21.14
N SER A 172 18.71 21.66 -21.19
CA SER A 172 17.31 21.50 -20.76
C SER A 172 16.59 20.48 -21.64
N HIS A 173 16.71 20.63 -22.96
CA HIS A 173 16.12 19.73 -23.95
C HIS A 173 16.70 18.31 -23.84
N THR A 174 18.03 18.22 -23.70
CA THR A 174 18.70 16.92 -23.49
C THR A 174 18.23 16.25 -22.21
N TYR A 175 18.08 16.99 -21.11
CA TYR A 175 17.66 16.42 -19.83
C TYR A 175 16.21 15.95 -19.88
N VAL A 176 15.30 16.70 -20.51
CA VAL A 176 13.93 16.25 -20.77
C VAL A 176 13.90 15.00 -21.64
N ALA A 177 14.71 14.93 -22.71
CA ALA A 177 14.81 13.74 -23.54
C ALA A 177 15.31 12.52 -22.74
N LEU A 178 16.31 12.69 -21.86
CA LEU A 178 16.80 11.63 -20.99
C LEU A 178 15.73 11.14 -20.00
N LEU A 179 14.92 12.04 -19.45
CA LEU A 179 13.79 11.68 -18.58
C LEU A 179 12.73 10.86 -19.34
N ILE A 180 12.43 11.25 -20.58
CA ILE A 180 11.46 10.52 -21.42
C ILE A 180 12.02 9.15 -21.78
N ILE A 181 13.25 9.07 -22.29
CA ILE A 181 13.87 7.80 -22.70
C ILE A 181 14.03 6.86 -21.51
N GLY A 182 14.55 7.37 -20.39
CA GLY A 182 14.71 6.60 -19.15
C GLY A 182 13.37 6.16 -18.56
N GLY A 183 12.36 7.02 -18.62
CA GLY A 183 11.00 6.71 -18.20
C GLY A 183 10.38 5.61 -19.06
N LEU A 184 10.52 5.67 -20.38
CA LEU A 184 10.04 4.64 -21.30
C LEU A 184 10.77 3.30 -21.09
N ALA A 185 12.08 3.33 -20.82
CA ALA A 185 12.85 2.12 -20.51
C ALA A 185 12.42 1.49 -19.16
N LEU A 186 12.10 2.30 -18.15
CA LEU A 186 11.68 1.76 -16.85
C LEU A 186 10.17 1.50 -16.76
N LEU A 187 9.38 1.95 -17.73
CA LEU A 187 7.92 1.84 -17.72
C LEU A 187 7.43 0.41 -17.45
N PRO A 188 7.96 -0.65 -18.09
CA PRO A 188 7.50 -2.02 -17.84
C PRO A 188 7.77 -2.54 -16.43
N ALA A 189 8.75 -1.98 -15.70
CA ALA A 189 9.06 -2.41 -14.34
C ALA A 189 8.04 -1.96 -13.29
N PHE A 190 7.25 -0.92 -13.61
CA PHE A 190 6.30 -0.31 -12.67
C PHE A 190 4.86 -0.31 -13.18
N MET A 191 4.65 -0.45 -14.50
CA MET A 191 3.34 -0.44 -15.14
C MET A 191 3.14 -1.69 -16.00
N PRO A 192 1.93 -2.29 -16.00
CA PRO A 192 1.61 -3.52 -16.74
C PRO A 192 1.40 -3.24 -18.25
N VAL A 193 2.42 -2.71 -18.93
CA VAL A 193 2.32 -2.31 -20.35
C VAL A 193 2.74 -3.41 -21.33
N LEU A 194 3.26 -4.53 -20.82
CA LEU A 194 3.70 -5.68 -21.62
C LEU A 194 2.93 -6.96 -21.20
N PRO A 195 2.73 -7.91 -22.12
CA PRO A 195 2.36 -9.28 -21.76
C PRO A 195 3.38 -9.89 -20.78
N VAL A 196 2.92 -10.81 -19.93
CA VAL A 196 3.71 -11.41 -18.83
C VAL A 196 5.04 -11.98 -19.31
N GLU A 197 5.02 -12.86 -20.31
CA GLU A 197 6.23 -13.49 -20.85
C GLU A 197 7.20 -12.50 -21.52
N THR A 198 6.66 -11.42 -22.08
CA THR A 198 7.47 -10.34 -22.64
C THR A 198 8.11 -9.53 -21.53
N TYR A 199 7.38 -9.27 -20.44
CA TYR A 199 7.91 -8.58 -19.27
C TYR A 199 9.04 -9.37 -18.60
N ILE A 200 8.87 -10.68 -18.37
CA ILE A 200 9.90 -11.52 -17.72
C ILE A 200 11.22 -11.42 -18.49
N ARG A 201 11.18 -11.66 -19.81
CA ARG A 201 12.34 -11.53 -20.68
C ARG A 201 12.93 -10.12 -20.68
N TYR A 202 12.07 -9.10 -20.66
CA TYR A 202 12.49 -7.69 -20.61
C TYR A 202 13.26 -7.38 -19.32
N ALA A 203 12.71 -7.81 -18.17
CA ALA A 203 13.30 -7.60 -16.86
C ALA A 203 14.65 -8.32 -16.73
N GLU A 204 14.75 -9.56 -17.21
CA GLU A 204 16.00 -10.32 -17.24
C GLU A 204 17.07 -9.61 -18.11
N THR A 205 16.69 -9.19 -19.32
CA THR A 205 17.60 -8.50 -20.25
C THR A 205 18.12 -7.18 -19.68
N MET A 206 17.25 -6.44 -19.00
CA MET A 206 17.57 -5.13 -18.43
C MET A 206 18.20 -5.23 -17.02
N GLY A 207 18.31 -6.43 -16.44
CA GLY A 207 18.77 -6.63 -15.06
C GLY A 207 17.87 -5.95 -14.03
N LEU A 208 16.56 -5.83 -14.31
CA LEU A 208 15.61 -5.16 -13.45
C LEU A 208 15.14 -6.10 -12.34
N GLN A 209 15.67 -5.88 -11.14
CA GLN A 209 15.24 -6.56 -9.92
C GLN A 209 14.76 -5.51 -8.91
N PRO A 210 13.44 -5.20 -8.89
CA PRO A 210 12.89 -4.31 -7.88
C PRO A 210 13.22 -4.80 -6.47
N PRO A 211 13.50 -3.91 -5.51
CA PRO A 211 13.85 -4.30 -4.17
C PRO A 211 12.70 -5.04 -3.51
N LYS A 212 13.03 -6.11 -2.79
CA LYS A 212 12.07 -6.89 -2.00
C LYS A 212 11.52 -6.03 -0.87
N MET A 213 10.21 -5.78 -0.88
CA MET A 213 9.54 -4.93 0.12
C MET A 213 8.92 -5.73 1.28
N GLU A 214 8.69 -7.02 1.08
CA GLU A 214 8.00 -7.91 2.02
C GLU A 214 8.68 -9.27 2.13
N ARG A 215 8.37 -10.02 3.19
CA ARG A 215 9.07 -11.26 3.59
C ARG A 215 8.59 -12.54 2.88
N HIS A 216 7.85 -12.43 1.79
CA HIS A 216 7.34 -13.58 1.05
C HIS A 216 8.43 -14.28 0.22
N GLY A 217 8.13 -15.47 -0.30
CA GLY A 217 8.98 -16.17 -1.26
C GLY A 217 9.19 -15.36 -2.55
N ASP A 218 10.21 -15.73 -3.30
CA ASP A 218 10.45 -15.14 -4.62
C ASP A 218 9.48 -15.72 -5.65
N THR A 219 9.07 -14.88 -6.60
CA THR A 219 8.10 -15.20 -7.65
C THR A 219 8.68 -14.86 -9.01
N ALA A 220 8.12 -15.43 -10.09
CA ALA A 220 8.54 -15.12 -11.46
C ALA A 220 8.31 -13.64 -11.84
N LEU A 221 7.37 -12.98 -11.16
CA LEU A 221 7.07 -11.56 -11.30
C LEU A 221 7.42 -10.80 -10.04
N PRO A 222 7.79 -9.50 -10.10
CA PRO A 222 7.88 -8.68 -8.91
C PRO A 222 6.51 -8.59 -8.23
N GLN A 223 6.52 -8.38 -6.91
CA GLN A 223 5.31 -8.36 -6.08
C GLN A 223 4.17 -7.50 -6.67
N VAL A 224 4.47 -6.31 -7.18
CA VAL A 224 3.48 -5.37 -7.77
C VAL A 224 2.66 -5.96 -8.92
N PHE A 225 3.18 -6.99 -9.60
CA PHE A 225 2.48 -7.71 -10.66
C PHE A 225 1.93 -9.06 -10.17
N ALA A 226 2.67 -9.78 -9.33
CA ALA A 226 2.23 -11.07 -8.79
C ALA A 226 0.96 -10.95 -7.94
N ASP A 227 0.80 -9.85 -7.17
CA ASP A 227 -0.41 -9.50 -6.39
C ASP A 227 -1.66 -9.19 -7.27
N ARG A 228 -1.64 -9.52 -8.57
CA ARG A 228 -2.74 -9.26 -9.52
C ARG A 228 -3.26 -10.51 -10.22
N PHE A 229 -2.73 -11.67 -9.87
CA PHE A 229 -3.03 -12.96 -10.48
C PHE A 229 -3.74 -13.90 -9.50
N GLY A 230 -4.41 -14.94 -10.04
CA GLY A 230 -5.05 -16.00 -9.27
C GLY A 230 -6.50 -15.69 -8.84
N TRP A 231 -6.79 -14.44 -8.47
CA TRP A 231 -8.10 -14.09 -7.90
C TRP A 231 -9.32 -14.40 -8.78
N LYS A 232 -9.26 -14.14 -10.09
CA LYS A 232 -10.43 -14.37 -10.96
C LYS A 232 -10.71 -15.86 -11.11
N GLU A 233 -9.67 -16.65 -11.33
CA GLU A 233 -9.74 -18.11 -11.46
C GLU A 233 -10.15 -18.75 -10.13
N MET A 234 -9.61 -18.27 -9.00
CA MET A 234 -9.98 -18.71 -7.66
C MET A 234 -11.48 -18.49 -7.41
N VAL A 235 -12.02 -17.31 -7.73
CA VAL A 235 -13.45 -17.02 -7.57
C VAL A 235 -14.31 -17.90 -8.48
N ALA A 236 -13.84 -18.22 -9.68
CA ALA A 236 -14.54 -19.16 -10.57
C ALA A 236 -14.61 -20.57 -9.97
N GLU A 237 -13.56 -21.06 -9.31
CA GLU A 237 -13.59 -22.35 -8.59
C GLU A 237 -14.51 -22.30 -7.35
N VAL A 238 -14.50 -21.20 -6.60
CA VAL A 238 -15.45 -20.97 -5.50
C VAL A 238 -16.89 -20.96 -6.02
N ALA A 239 -17.13 -20.36 -7.19
CA ALA A 239 -18.44 -20.37 -7.84
C ALA A 239 -18.89 -21.77 -8.23
N LYS A 240 -17.98 -22.65 -8.68
CA LYS A 240 -18.31 -24.06 -8.94
C LYS A 240 -18.67 -24.79 -7.64
N ALA A 241 -17.92 -24.56 -6.56
CA ALA A 241 -18.21 -25.13 -5.24
C ALA A 241 -19.56 -24.67 -4.70
N TYR A 242 -19.88 -23.39 -4.84
CA TYR A 242 -21.18 -22.84 -4.45
C TYR A 242 -22.30 -23.41 -5.31
N ASN A 243 -22.08 -23.57 -6.62
CA ASN A 243 -23.09 -24.05 -7.55
C ASN A 243 -23.35 -25.56 -7.50
N SER A 244 -22.48 -26.35 -6.86
CA SER A 244 -22.73 -27.77 -6.62
C SER A 244 -23.71 -28.03 -5.46
N LEU A 245 -23.98 -27.02 -4.63
CA LEU A 245 -24.92 -27.08 -3.53
C LEU A 245 -26.38 -27.05 -4.01
N THR A 246 -27.28 -27.62 -3.22
CA THR A 246 -28.74 -27.53 -3.44
C THR A 246 -29.22 -26.08 -3.24
N PRO A 247 -30.39 -25.69 -3.80
CA PRO A 247 -30.94 -24.35 -3.59
C PRO A 247 -31.06 -23.96 -2.11
N GLU A 248 -31.49 -24.89 -1.25
CA GLU A 248 -31.65 -24.67 0.18
C GLU A 248 -30.31 -24.49 0.89
N GLU A 249 -29.29 -25.28 0.52
CA GLU A 249 -27.94 -25.14 1.06
C GLU A 249 -27.29 -23.81 0.65
N LYS A 250 -27.54 -23.34 -0.58
CA LYS A 250 -27.00 -22.05 -1.05
C LYS A 250 -27.46 -20.89 -0.17
N GLU A 251 -28.73 -20.86 0.26
CA GLU A 251 -29.27 -19.76 1.07
C GLU A 251 -28.57 -19.60 2.43
N VAL A 252 -28.05 -20.69 3.00
CA VAL A 252 -27.38 -20.69 4.32
C VAL A 252 -25.85 -20.71 4.21
N THR A 253 -25.29 -20.78 3.00
CA THR A 253 -23.86 -20.95 2.79
C THR A 253 -23.09 -19.63 2.89
N ALA A 254 -22.09 -19.58 3.77
CA ALA A 254 -21.11 -18.50 3.79
C ALA A 254 -19.89 -18.83 2.91
N ILE A 255 -19.19 -17.79 2.44
CA ILE A 255 -17.85 -17.93 1.85
C ILE A 255 -16.85 -17.27 2.80
N TYR A 256 -15.91 -18.05 3.32
CA TYR A 256 -14.86 -17.58 4.21
C TYR A 256 -13.50 -17.56 3.50
N ALA A 257 -12.85 -16.41 3.53
CA ALA A 257 -11.51 -16.21 2.99
C ALA A 257 -10.50 -15.96 4.12
N GLN A 258 -9.30 -16.53 4.01
CA GLN A 258 -8.24 -16.35 5.02
C GLN A 258 -7.73 -14.92 5.00
N ASN A 259 -7.74 -14.28 3.83
CA ASN A 259 -7.19 -12.94 3.68
C ASN A 259 -8.14 -11.95 2.98
N TYR A 260 -7.92 -10.64 3.21
CA TYR A 260 -8.80 -9.59 2.69
C TYR A 260 -8.73 -9.44 1.16
N GLY A 261 -7.63 -9.87 0.52
CA GLY A 261 -7.47 -9.94 -0.93
C GLY A 261 -8.39 -10.99 -1.52
N GLU A 262 -8.36 -12.21 -0.99
CA GLU A 262 -9.29 -13.29 -1.38
C GLU A 262 -10.75 -12.88 -1.15
N ALA A 263 -11.08 -12.33 0.02
CA ALA A 263 -12.43 -11.89 0.34
C ALA A 263 -12.90 -10.76 -0.58
N GLY A 264 -12.01 -9.81 -0.89
CA GLY A 264 -12.24 -8.74 -1.85
C GLY A 264 -12.44 -9.26 -3.27
N ALA A 265 -11.71 -10.30 -3.66
CA ALA A 265 -11.88 -10.96 -4.95
C ALA A 265 -13.26 -11.59 -5.07
N VAL A 266 -13.73 -12.32 -4.05
CA VAL A 266 -15.09 -12.88 -4.02
C VAL A 266 -16.14 -11.77 -4.08
N ASP A 267 -16.01 -10.73 -3.26
CA ASP A 267 -16.97 -9.61 -3.23
C ASP A 267 -17.04 -8.85 -4.58
N PHE A 268 -15.94 -8.82 -5.35
CA PHE A 268 -15.87 -8.10 -6.62
C PHE A 268 -16.20 -8.96 -7.84
N PHE A 269 -15.50 -10.09 -8.02
CA PHE A 269 -15.69 -10.99 -9.17
C PHE A 269 -16.87 -11.95 -8.99
N GLY A 270 -17.26 -12.24 -7.74
CA GLY A 270 -18.36 -13.14 -7.43
C GLY A 270 -19.74 -12.63 -7.86
N ILE A 271 -19.86 -11.32 -8.13
CA ILE A 271 -21.09 -10.69 -8.61
C ILE A 271 -21.57 -11.34 -9.91
N GLU A 272 -20.66 -11.65 -10.84
CA GLU A 272 -21.00 -12.30 -12.13
C GLU A 272 -21.57 -13.72 -11.93
N TYR A 273 -21.19 -14.37 -10.83
CA TYR A 273 -21.60 -15.73 -10.48
C TYR A 273 -22.79 -15.77 -9.51
N GLY A 274 -23.32 -14.62 -9.10
CA GLY A 274 -24.37 -14.54 -8.07
C GLY A 274 -23.92 -15.02 -6.70
N LEU A 275 -22.62 -14.92 -6.38
CA LEU A 275 -22.10 -15.34 -5.09
C LEU A 275 -22.53 -14.38 -3.97
N PRO A 276 -22.76 -14.91 -2.75
CA PRO A 276 -22.88 -14.08 -1.56
C PRO A 276 -21.57 -13.32 -1.28
N LYS A 277 -21.69 -12.21 -0.54
CA LYS A 277 -20.50 -11.52 -0.02
C LYS A 277 -19.72 -12.39 0.95
N ALA A 278 -18.40 -12.36 0.83
CA ALA A 278 -17.50 -13.10 1.68
C ALA A 278 -17.42 -12.52 3.10
N ILE A 279 -16.99 -13.37 4.02
CA ILE A 279 -16.57 -13.04 5.38
C ILE A 279 -15.07 -13.36 5.54
N SER A 280 -14.36 -12.60 6.36
CA SER A 280 -12.96 -12.88 6.66
C SER A 280 -12.57 -12.29 8.02
N GLY A 281 -11.71 -13.00 8.74
CA GLY A 281 -11.10 -12.51 9.97
C GLY A 281 -10.01 -11.46 9.78
N HIS A 282 -9.62 -11.16 8.53
CA HIS A 282 -8.45 -10.34 8.23
C HIS A 282 -8.80 -8.84 8.10
N ASN A 283 -8.08 -7.99 8.84
CA ASN A 283 -8.16 -6.53 8.78
C ASN A 283 -9.60 -6.02 8.99
N SER A 284 -10.08 -5.10 8.16
CA SER A 284 -11.39 -4.48 8.31
C SER A 284 -12.56 -5.41 7.99
N TYR A 285 -12.34 -6.52 7.27
CA TYR A 285 -13.39 -7.51 6.99
C TYR A 285 -13.96 -8.08 8.29
N TRP A 286 -13.14 -8.24 9.34
CA TRP A 286 -13.62 -8.73 10.63
C TRP A 286 -14.69 -7.83 11.25
N HIS A 287 -14.59 -6.51 11.04
CA HIS A 287 -15.57 -5.54 11.55
C HIS A 287 -16.90 -5.57 10.79
N TRP A 288 -16.93 -6.16 9.58
CA TRP A 288 -18.17 -6.36 8.83
C TRP A 288 -18.99 -7.57 9.32
N GLY A 289 -18.39 -8.39 10.19
CA GLY A 289 -19.05 -9.46 10.91
C GLY A 289 -19.51 -10.62 10.01
N LEU A 290 -20.39 -11.44 10.57
CA LEU A 290 -20.87 -12.69 9.97
C LEU A 290 -21.91 -12.50 8.86
N ARG A 291 -22.37 -11.27 8.61
CA ARG A 291 -23.40 -10.95 7.61
C ARG A 291 -24.71 -11.78 7.73
N GLY A 292 -25.00 -12.32 8.91
CA GLY A 292 -26.19 -13.14 9.18
C GLY A 292 -26.01 -14.64 8.96
N TYR A 293 -24.84 -15.12 8.53
CA TYR A 293 -24.61 -16.55 8.33
C TYR A 293 -24.50 -17.31 9.65
N SER A 294 -25.14 -18.47 9.72
CA SER A 294 -25.09 -19.40 10.87
C SER A 294 -23.78 -20.19 10.93
N GLY A 295 -23.12 -20.36 9.78
CA GLY A 295 -21.98 -21.26 9.60
C GLY A 295 -22.38 -22.72 9.44
N GLU A 296 -23.65 -23.02 9.14
CA GLU A 296 -24.10 -24.39 8.89
C GLU A 296 -23.34 -25.03 7.70
N ILE A 297 -23.13 -24.23 6.66
CA ILE A 297 -22.31 -24.55 5.49
C ILE A 297 -21.38 -23.38 5.23
N VAL A 298 -20.08 -23.67 5.09
CA VAL A 298 -19.08 -22.67 4.75
C VAL A 298 -18.17 -23.19 3.65
N ILE A 299 -18.05 -22.42 2.58
CA ILE A 299 -17.00 -22.61 1.59
C ILE A 299 -15.77 -21.87 2.11
N ILE A 300 -14.70 -22.61 2.44
CA ILE A 300 -13.47 -22.07 2.98
C ILE A 300 -12.40 -22.06 1.89
N ILE A 301 -11.81 -20.90 1.64
CA ILE A 301 -10.65 -20.73 0.75
C ILE A 301 -9.39 -20.87 1.59
N GLY A 302 -8.52 -21.84 1.31
CA GLY A 302 -7.25 -22.06 2.01
C GLY A 302 -7.35 -22.76 3.37
N GLY A 303 -6.22 -22.82 4.08
CA GLY A 303 -6.06 -23.56 5.34
C GLY A 303 -5.92 -25.07 5.13
N GLU A 304 -5.77 -25.81 6.23
CA GLU A 304 -5.57 -27.26 6.22
C GLU A 304 -6.84 -28.02 6.58
N ALA A 305 -7.01 -29.22 6.01
CA ALA A 305 -8.20 -30.04 6.24
C ALA A 305 -8.34 -30.44 7.72
N GLU A 306 -7.22 -30.67 8.40
CA GLU A 306 -7.13 -31.02 9.81
C GLU A 306 -7.66 -29.89 10.72
N ASP A 307 -7.35 -28.64 10.39
CA ASP A 307 -7.82 -27.47 11.15
C ASP A 307 -9.32 -27.27 10.97
N HIS A 308 -9.81 -27.40 9.73
CA HIS A 308 -11.24 -27.33 9.43
C HIS A 308 -12.02 -28.45 10.13
N ALA A 309 -11.44 -29.65 10.19
CA ALA A 309 -12.04 -30.81 10.85
C ALA A 309 -12.12 -30.67 12.38
N GLN A 310 -11.37 -29.76 12.99
CA GLN A 310 -11.57 -29.44 14.42
C GLN A 310 -12.85 -28.64 14.68
N THR A 311 -13.35 -27.92 13.66
CA THR A 311 -14.49 -27.00 13.79
C THR A 311 -15.75 -27.46 13.05
N TYR A 312 -15.62 -28.39 12.10
CA TYR A 312 -16.72 -28.99 11.34
C TYR A 312 -16.69 -30.52 11.41
N GLU A 313 -17.85 -31.16 11.33
CA GLU A 313 -17.95 -32.63 11.24
C GLU A 313 -17.65 -33.15 9.83
N SER A 314 -18.02 -32.38 8.80
CA SER A 314 -17.78 -32.73 7.39
C SER A 314 -16.88 -31.70 6.74
N VAL A 315 -15.75 -32.14 6.20
CA VAL A 315 -14.79 -31.32 5.46
C VAL A 315 -14.48 -32.02 4.15
N GLU A 316 -14.96 -31.45 3.04
CA GLU A 316 -14.71 -31.96 1.71
C GLU A 316 -13.83 -30.98 0.95
N ARG A 317 -12.69 -31.42 0.42
CA ARG A 317 -11.89 -30.60 -0.49
C ARG A 317 -12.48 -30.68 -1.89
N PHE A 318 -13.08 -29.59 -2.34
CA PHE A 318 -13.73 -29.48 -3.65
C PHE A 318 -12.71 -29.26 -4.78
N ALA A 319 -11.74 -28.37 -4.57
CA ALA A 319 -10.72 -28.04 -5.57
C ALA A 319 -9.41 -27.57 -4.91
N ILE A 320 -8.35 -27.44 -5.70
CA ILE A 320 -7.13 -26.73 -5.34
C ILE A 320 -6.90 -25.66 -6.41
N HIS A 321 -6.91 -24.40 -6.01
CA HIS A 321 -6.58 -23.28 -6.87
C HIS A 321 -5.06 -23.16 -7.00
N GLN A 322 -4.55 -23.12 -8.23
CA GLN A 322 -3.13 -22.93 -8.51
C GLN A 322 -2.95 -21.88 -9.60
N HIS A 323 -1.94 -21.03 -9.46
CA HIS A 323 -1.61 -20.05 -10.48
C HIS A 323 -0.10 -19.71 -10.48
N GLN A 324 0.56 -20.00 -11.59
CA GLN A 324 2.03 -19.92 -11.72
C GLN A 324 2.65 -18.53 -11.44
N TYR A 325 1.91 -17.44 -11.68
CA TYR A 325 2.40 -16.07 -11.46
C TYR A 325 1.83 -15.39 -10.21
N ALA A 326 0.96 -16.08 -9.46
CA ALA A 326 0.36 -15.48 -8.27
C ALA A 326 1.37 -15.44 -7.12
N MET A 327 1.05 -14.65 -6.10
CA MET A 327 1.83 -14.67 -4.87
C MET A 327 1.77 -16.05 -4.21
N PRO A 328 2.80 -16.46 -3.44
CA PRO A 328 2.83 -17.79 -2.82
C PRO A 328 1.67 -18.05 -1.85
N TYR A 329 1.08 -17.00 -1.27
CA TYR A 329 -0.09 -17.07 -0.40
C TYR A 329 -1.43 -16.95 -1.15
N GLU A 330 -1.41 -16.78 -2.48
CA GLU A 330 -2.59 -16.70 -3.36
C GLU A 330 -2.64 -17.89 -4.35
N THR A 331 -1.76 -18.87 -4.21
CA THR A 331 -1.72 -20.11 -5.00
C THR A 331 -1.69 -21.32 -4.07
N ASP A 332 -1.95 -22.51 -4.62
CA ASP A 332 -2.03 -23.78 -3.89
C ASP A 332 -3.10 -23.74 -2.77
N LEU A 333 -4.16 -22.95 -3.00
CA LEU A 333 -5.26 -22.75 -2.06
C LEU A 333 -6.31 -23.84 -2.25
N SER A 334 -6.43 -24.73 -1.26
CA SER A 334 -7.53 -25.70 -1.22
C SER A 334 -8.87 -25.00 -0.99
N ILE A 335 -9.89 -25.34 -1.75
CA ILE A 335 -11.27 -24.87 -1.56
C ILE A 335 -12.05 -25.99 -0.91
N PHE A 336 -12.53 -25.76 0.31
CA PHE A 336 -13.28 -26.74 1.08
C PHE A 336 -14.76 -26.39 1.15
N ILE A 337 -15.61 -27.41 1.15
CA ILE A 337 -17.01 -27.31 1.57
C ILE A 337 -17.10 -27.95 2.96
N CYS A 338 -17.32 -27.11 3.97
CA CYS A 338 -17.44 -27.52 5.35
C CYS A 338 -18.91 -27.50 5.78
N LYS A 339 -19.37 -28.57 6.44
CA LYS A 339 -20.77 -28.70 6.90
C LYS A 339 -20.82 -29.18 8.34
N LYS A 340 -21.93 -28.88 9.02
CA LYS A 340 -22.22 -29.29 10.41
C LYS A 340 -21.17 -28.75 11.39
N PRO A 341 -21.24 -27.47 11.76
CA PRO A 341 -20.29 -26.86 12.67
C PRO A 341 -20.36 -27.53 14.04
N LYS A 342 -19.21 -27.93 14.58
CA LYS A 342 -19.09 -28.50 15.94
C LYS A 342 -19.25 -27.43 17.02
N VAL A 343 -19.03 -26.18 16.66
CA VAL A 343 -19.13 -25.01 17.54
C VAL A 343 -19.79 -23.85 16.78
N PRO A 344 -20.58 -22.99 17.43
CA PRO A 344 -21.22 -21.86 16.77
C PRO A 344 -20.22 -20.96 16.05
N LEU A 345 -20.58 -20.47 14.86
CA LEU A 345 -19.71 -19.59 14.06
C LEU A 345 -19.35 -18.30 14.81
N THR A 346 -20.24 -17.79 15.68
CA THR A 346 -19.98 -16.64 16.56
C THR A 346 -18.79 -16.88 17.51
N ASN A 347 -18.60 -18.11 18.00
CA ASN A 347 -17.47 -18.46 18.85
C ASN A 347 -16.16 -18.54 18.04
N LEU A 348 -16.24 -19.02 16.80
CA LEU A 348 -15.10 -19.03 15.87
C LEU A 348 -14.70 -17.60 15.47
N TRP A 349 -15.68 -16.73 15.27
CA TRP A 349 -15.47 -15.36 14.76
C TRP A 349 -14.52 -14.54 15.64
N VAL A 350 -14.61 -14.67 16.96
CA VAL A 350 -13.74 -13.95 17.90
C VAL A 350 -12.28 -14.40 17.76
N ARG A 351 -12.05 -15.65 17.37
CA ARG A 351 -10.71 -16.26 17.26
C ARG A 351 -10.00 -15.93 15.95
N VAL A 352 -10.73 -15.57 14.91
CA VAL A 352 -10.15 -15.32 13.58
C VAL A 352 -9.72 -13.86 13.37
N LYS A 353 -10.00 -12.95 14.31
CA LYS A 353 -9.59 -11.53 14.22
C LYS A 353 -8.07 -11.42 14.15
N HIS A 354 -7.55 -10.99 13.01
CA HIS A 354 -6.13 -10.72 12.85
C HIS A 354 -5.86 -9.52 11.93
N TYR A 355 -4.67 -8.94 12.10
CA TYR A 355 -4.15 -7.88 11.24
C TYR A 355 -2.79 -8.34 10.71
N ILE A 356 -2.63 -8.37 9.38
CA ILE A 356 -1.43 -8.88 8.68
C ILE A 356 -1.18 -10.37 8.86
#